data_AF-A0A1Z9FK43-F1
#
_entry.id   AF-A0A1Z9FK43-F1
#
_cell.length_a   1.000
_cell.length_b   1.000
_cell.length_c   1.000
_cell.angle_alpha   90.00
_cell.angle_beta   90.00
_cell.angle_gamma   90.00
#
_symmetry.space_group_name_H-M   'P 1'
#
loop_
_entity.id
_entity.type
_entity.pdbx_description
1 polymer ?
#
loop_
_entity_poly.entity_id
_entity_poly.type
_entity_poly.pdbx_seq_one_letter_code
_entity_poly.pdbx_strand_id
1 'polypeptide(L)'
;MNKSFSIRSILLVAMLLFLSPVQANDIYIQQSGNNLDLDITQDGQNNVAGTSSTAIALQGNAMTFNIDQVGNANVVSAVIKGVTYTGNIDLTGNSNDVLLNCSTSATGNCDTVSLSVDVTGNSANIDINIGEGADAENFTGTLDITSAASETLVMTVNGKSAIMDIDVSNSSGSAGNSGTYTQTGNGDVNGHTLTHSHTGDGGLTVISQSGLYDNIINLTTSGDSAAVNITQSD
;
A
#
# COMPACT_ATOMS: atom_id res chain seq x y z
N MET A 1 -54.60 -25.55 22.86
CA MET A 1 -53.84 -25.28 21.61
C MET A 1 -52.37 -25.56 21.89
N ASN A 2 -51.92 -26.80 21.71
CA ASN A 2 -50.52 -27.17 21.93
C ASN A 2 -49.72 -26.82 20.68
N LYS A 3 -49.05 -25.66 20.69
CA LYS A 3 -48.07 -25.33 19.64
C LYS A 3 -46.85 -26.21 19.89
N SER A 4 -46.67 -27.26 19.08
CA SER A 4 -45.41 -28.02 19.13
C SER A 4 -44.29 -27.12 18.62
N PHE A 5 -43.39 -26.72 19.52
CA PHE A 5 -42.16 -26.06 19.13
C PHE A 5 -41.28 -27.13 18.49
N SER A 6 -41.18 -27.12 17.16
CA SER A 6 -40.33 -28.07 16.43
C SER A 6 -38.87 -27.85 16.82
N ILE A 7 -38.15 -28.92 17.14
CA ILE A 7 -36.71 -28.90 17.41
C ILE A 7 -35.93 -28.18 16.29
N ARG A 8 -36.44 -28.23 15.05
CA ARG A 8 -35.88 -27.49 13.90
C ARG A 8 -35.97 -25.96 14.07
N SER A 9 -37.06 -25.46 14.66
CA SER A 9 -37.24 -24.04 14.96
C SER A 9 -36.35 -23.58 16.10
N ILE A 10 -36.07 -24.45 17.08
CA ILE A 10 -35.13 -24.18 18.18
C ILE A 10 -33.69 -24.13 17.66
N LEU A 11 -33.30 -25.06 16.78
CA LEU A 11 -31.98 -25.08 16.14
C LEU A 11 -31.73 -23.85 15.25
N LEU A 12 -32.73 -23.42 14.46
CA LEU A 12 -32.63 -22.23 13.63
C LEU A 12 -32.45 -20.95 14.47
N VAL A 13 -33.23 -20.80 15.54
CA VAL A 13 -33.16 -19.64 16.44
C VAL A 13 -31.86 -19.66 17.27
N ALA A 14 -31.39 -20.83 17.70
CA ALA A 14 -30.10 -20.97 18.37
C ALA A 14 -28.93 -20.61 17.44
N MET A 15 -28.99 -20.99 16.16
CA MET A 15 -27.96 -20.63 15.16
C MET A 15 -27.93 -19.11 14.89
N LEU A 16 -29.09 -18.44 14.90
CA LEU A 16 -29.20 -16.99 14.78
C LEU A 16 -28.62 -16.23 15.98
N LEU A 17 -28.56 -16.85 17.17
CA LEU A 17 -27.97 -16.26 18.39
C LEU A 17 -26.43 -16.31 18.44
N PHE A 18 -25.79 -17.06 17.53
CA PHE A 18 -24.33 -17.14 17.41
C PHE A 18 -23.76 -16.29 16.26
N LEU A 19 -24.61 -15.56 15.53
CA LEU A 19 -24.18 -14.57 14.55
C LEU A 19 -23.89 -13.24 15.27
N SER A 20 -22.82 -13.17 16.05
CA SER A 20 -22.33 -11.87 16.52
C SER A 20 -21.87 -11.06 15.30
N PRO A 21 -22.33 -9.82 15.11
CA PRO A 21 -21.80 -8.98 14.05
C PRO A 21 -20.31 -8.79 14.30
N VAL A 22 -19.47 -9.12 13.31
CA VAL A 22 -18.05 -8.77 13.35
C VAL A 22 -17.98 -7.25 13.30
N GLN A 23 -17.65 -6.62 14.43
CA GLN A 23 -17.38 -5.19 14.49
C GLN A 23 -16.02 -4.96 13.84
N ALA A 24 -15.93 -3.99 12.94
CA ALA A 24 -14.66 -3.60 12.37
C ALA A 24 -13.86 -2.77 13.40
N ASN A 25 -12.55 -3.00 13.47
CA ASN A 25 -11.63 -2.22 14.28
C ASN A 25 -11.22 -1.00 13.45
N ASP A 26 -11.98 0.08 13.56
CA ASP A 26 -11.84 1.26 12.69
C ASP A 26 -11.16 2.42 13.42
N ILE A 27 -10.15 3.03 12.77
CA ILE A 27 -9.45 4.23 13.21
C ILE A 27 -9.51 5.27 12.09
N TYR A 28 -9.91 6.50 12.44
CA TYR A 28 -9.91 7.66 11.54
C TYR A 28 -9.22 8.83 12.24
N ILE A 29 -8.23 9.44 11.60
CA ILE A 29 -7.41 10.50 12.18
C ILE A 29 -7.40 11.70 11.22
N GLN A 30 -7.58 12.90 11.78
CA GLN A 30 -7.22 14.15 11.14
C GLN A 30 -6.26 14.87 12.07
N GLN A 31 -5.01 14.99 11.65
CA GLN A 31 -3.97 15.63 12.42
C GLN A 31 -3.37 16.77 11.61
N SER A 32 -3.14 17.90 12.29
CA SER A 32 -2.44 19.06 11.75
C SER A 32 -1.42 19.55 12.79
N GLY A 33 -0.19 19.77 12.37
CA GLY A 33 0.92 20.20 13.21
C GLY A 33 2.24 19.54 12.82
N ASN A 34 3.34 20.20 13.16
CA ASN A 34 4.69 19.71 12.87
C ASN A 34 5.13 18.64 13.87
N ASN A 35 6.09 17.82 13.47
CA ASN A 35 6.72 16.80 14.33
C ASN A 35 5.72 15.77 14.87
N LEU A 36 4.77 15.34 14.03
CA LEU A 36 3.90 14.21 14.36
C LEU A 36 4.76 12.96 14.57
N ASP A 37 4.42 12.21 15.60
CA ASP A 37 4.88 10.85 15.85
C ASP A 37 3.64 10.00 16.13
N LEU A 38 3.26 9.13 15.20
CA LEU A 38 2.00 8.39 15.21
C LEU A 38 2.25 6.89 15.11
N ASP A 39 1.86 6.16 16.15
CA ASP A 39 1.86 4.70 16.14
C ASP A 39 0.43 4.16 16.19
N ILE A 40 0.09 3.27 15.26
CA ILE A 40 -1.18 2.54 15.22
C ILE A 40 -0.86 1.05 15.24
N THR A 41 -1.47 0.32 16.18
CA THR A 41 -1.47 -1.14 16.19
C THR A 41 -2.90 -1.65 16.27
N GLN A 42 -3.31 -2.48 15.32
CA GLN A 42 -4.64 -3.09 15.29
C GLN A 42 -4.52 -4.61 15.17
N ASP A 43 -5.00 -5.31 16.20
CA ASP A 43 -5.14 -6.77 16.21
C ASP A 43 -6.63 -7.11 16.25
N GLY A 44 -7.13 -7.73 15.20
CA GLY A 44 -8.56 -7.97 15.01
C GLY A 44 -8.89 -8.62 13.68
N GLN A 45 -10.09 -9.19 13.56
CA GLN A 45 -10.50 -9.88 12.32
C GLN A 45 -10.51 -8.93 11.10
N ASN A 46 -10.98 -7.70 11.29
CA ASN A 46 -11.08 -6.66 10.27
C ASN A 46 -10.51 -5.36 10.85
N ASN A 47 -9.32 -4.95 10.40
CA ASN A 47 -8.66 -3.72 10.83
C ASN A 47 -8.76 -2.67 9.73
N VAL A 48 -9.09 -1.45 10.12
CA VAL A 48 -9.24 -0.31 9.21
C VAL A 48 -8.58 0.90 9.84
N ALA A 49 -7.64 1.51 9.11
CA ALA A 49 -7.00 2.78 9.40
C ALA A 49 -7.28 3.72 8.24
N GLY A 50 -8.42 4.42 8.29
CA GLY A 50 -8.97 5.17 7.17
C GLY A 50 -9.58 4.28 6.08
N THR A 51 -10.31 4.92 5.15
CA THR A 51 -10.88 4.28 3.95
C THR A 51 -10.72 5.20 2.75
N SER A 52 -10.94 4.70 1.52
CA SER A 52 -10.93 5.53 0.31
C SER A 52 -11.96 6.67 0.32
N SER A 53 -13.02 6.56 1.14
CA SER A 53 -14.01 7.63 1.34
C SER A 53 -13.68 8.56 2.50
N THR A 54 -12.91 8.10 3.48
CA THR A 54 -12.52 8.86 4.67
C THR A 54 -11.13 8.42 5.10
N ALA A 55 -10.12 8.94 4.41
CA ALA A 55 -8.73 8.61 4.69
C ALA A 55 -8.25 9.25 6.01
N ILE A 56 -7.22 8.67 6.61
CA ILE A 56 -6.39 9.38 7.59
C ILE A 56 -5.80 10.61 6.90
N ALA A 57 -5.89 11.79 7.51
CA ALA A 57 -5.29 13.01 7.00
C ALA A 57 -4.21 13.51 7.95
N LEU A 58 -2.95 13.50 7.52
CA LEU A 58 -1.81 14.00 8.30
C LEU A 58 -1.23 15.24 7.62
N GLN A 59 -1.18 16.35 8.33
CA GLN A 59 -0.71 17.63 7.80
C GLN A 59 0.37 18.25 8.69
N GLY A 60 1.52 18.60 8.11
CA GLY A 60 2.56 19.33 8.83
C GLY A 60 3.96 19.12 8.29
N ASN A 61 4.93 19.80 8.90
CA ASN A 61 6.34 19.64 8.58
C ASN A 61 6.94 18.54 9.47
N ALA A 62 7.68 17.61 8.87
CA ALA A 62 8.32 16.48 9.55
C ALA A 62 7.32 15.59 10.31
N MET A 63 6.98 14.44 9.76
CA MET A 63 6.06 13.49 10.39
C MET A 63 6.64 12.08 10.35
N THR A 64 6.42 11.32 11.41
CA THR A 64 6.66 9.89 11.43
C THR A 64 5.34 9.18 11.69
N PHE A 65 5.07 8.11 10.95
CA PHE A 65 3.99 7.20 11.29
C PHE A 65 4.40 5.74 11.14
N ASN A 66 3.85 4.90 12.00
CA ASN A 66 3.94 3.44 11.96
C ASN A 66 2.52 2.86 12.07
N ILE A 67 2.15 1.94 11.18
CA ILE A 67 0.85 1.29 11.18
C ILE A 67 1.04 -0.22 11.07
N ASP A 68 0.77 -0.93 12.16
CA ASP A 68 0.82 -2.39 12.23
C ASP A 68 -0.61 -2.94 12.29
N GLN A 69 -0.98 -3.80 11.33
CA GLN A 69 -2.28 -4.48 11.35
C GLN A 69 -2.12 -6.00 11.23
N VAL A 70 -2.67 -6.73 12.19
CA VAL A 70 -2.74 -8.19 12.18
C VAL A 70 -4.19 -8.61 12.20
N GLY A 71 -4.62 -9.26 11.12
CA GLY A 71 -6.03 -9.56 10.92
C GLY A 71 -6.30 -10.35 9.65
N ASN A 72 -7.55 -10.73 9.42
CA ASN A 72 -7.90 -11.38 8.16
C ASN A 72 -8.03 -10.37 7.02
N ALA A 73 -8.62 -9.21 7.31
CA ALA A 73 -8.69 -8.08 6.41
C ALA A 73 -8.06 -6.86 7.07
N ASN A 74 -7.11 -6.23 6.37
CA ASN A 74 -6.38 -5.06 6.80
C ASN A 74 -6.52 -3.98 5.73
N VAL A 75 -6.87 -2.77 6.14
CA VAL A 75 -7.07 -1.62 5.26
C VAL A 75 -6.36 -0.42 5.86
N VAL A 76 -5.50 0.21 5.08
CA VAL A 76 -4.86 1.49 5.39
C VAL A 76 -5.15 2.46 4.27
N SER A 77 -5.76 3.61 4.58
CA SER A 77 -5.90 4.70 3.64
C SER A 77 -5.47 6.02 4.27
N ALA A 78 -4.48 6.66 3.66
CA ALA A 78 -3.87 7.88 4.17
C ALA A 78 -3.69 8.94 3.08
N VAL A 79 -3.92 10.19 3.46
CA VAL A 79 -3.60 11.39 2.70
C VAL A 79 -2.61 12.21 3.51
N ILE A 80 -1.40 12.35 2.98
CA ILE A 80 -0.32 13.09 3.61
C ILE A 80 -0.17 14.44 2.93
N LYS A 81 -0.22 15.50 3.73
CA LYS A 81 -0.01 16.90 3.34
C LYS A 81 1.17 17.45 4.13
N GLY A 82 2.37 16.98 3.78
CA GLY A 82 3.58 17.32 4.52
C GLY A 82 4.77 17.59 3.62
N VAL A 83 5.80 18.18 4.22
CA VAL A 83 7.08 18.48 3.55
C VAL A 83 8.01 17.27 3.63
N THR A 84 8.23 16.76 4.85
CA THR A 84 9.08 15.61 5.10
C THR A 84 8.32 14.59 5.91
N TYR A 85 8.36 13.30 5.52
CA TYR A 85 7.84 12.24 6.38
C TYR A 85 8.60 10.91 6.23
N THR A 86 8.51 10.12 7.29
CA THR A 86 8.89 8.71 7.33
C THR A 86 7.65 7.89 7.68
N GLY A 87 7.28 6.94 6.83
CA GLY A 87 6.13 6.06 7.02
C GLY A 87 6.53 4.60 7.02
N ASN A 88 5.96 3.82 7.93
CA ASN A 88 6.04 2.36 7.93
C ASN A 88 4.63 1.76 8.01
N ILE A 89 4.34 0.74 7.19
CA ILE A 89 3.06 0.04 7.16
C ILE A 89 3.33 -1.46 7.09
N ASP A 90 2.99 -2.17 8.18
CA ASP A 90 3.22 -3.61 8.31
C ASP A 90 1.87 -4.34 8.40
N LEU A 91 1.50 -5.10 7.35
CA LEU A 91 0.22 -5.79 7.26
C LEU A 91 0.41 -7.31 7.23
N THR A 92 -0.23 -8.00 8.17
CA THR A 92 -0.30 -9.46 8.17
C THR A 92 -1.75 -9.93 8.08
N GLY A 93 -2.12 -10.59 6.98
CA GLY A 93 -3.50 -11.02 6.78
C GLY A 93 -3.85 -11.61 5.42
N ASN A 94 -5.06 -12.13 5.29
CA ASN A 94 -5.52 -12.73 4.03
C ASN A 94 -5.75 -11.66 2.94
N SER A 95 -6.29 -10.49 3.29
CA SER A 95 -6.52 -9.37 2.39
C SER A 95 -5.90 -8.12 2.98
N ASN A 96 -5.01 -7.47 2.22
CA ASN A 96 -4.31 -6.26 2.65
C ASN A 96 -4.49 -5.18 1.58
N ASP A 97 -5.02 -4.02 1.98
CA ASP A 97 -5.26 -2.89 1.07
C ASP A 97 -4.55 -1.65 1.61
N VAL A 98 -3.73 -1.01 0.78
CA VAL A 98 -3.06 0.25 1.09
C VAL A 98 -3.38 1.26 -0.01
N LEU A 99 -3.97 2.39 0.38
CA LEU A 99 -4.13 3.56 -0.46
C LEU A 99 -3.46 4.77 0.19
N LEU A 100 -2.30 5.18 -0.32
CA LEU A 100 -1.54 6.30 0.21
C LEU A 100 -1.34 7.36 -0.87
N ASN A 101 -1.85 8.57 -0.61
CA ASN A 101 -1.61 9.73 -1.46
C ASN A 101 -0.81 10.78 -0.69
N CYS A 102 0.27 11.26 -1.29
CA CYS A 102 0.96 12.45 -0.83
C CYS A 102 0.86 13.53 -1.92
N SER A 103 0.18 14.65 -1.56
CA SER A 103 -0.06 15.85 -2.40
C SER A 103 -1.43 16.02 -3.13
N THR A 104 -2.56 15.60 -2.55
CA THR A 104 -3.90 16.00 -3.08
C THR A 104 -4.27 17.45 -2.69
N SER A 105 -3.56 18.42 -3.26
CA SER A 105 -3.78 19.89 -3.32
C SER A 105 -3.42 20.79 -2.10
N ALA A 106 -2.35 20.40 -1.37
CA ALA A 106 -1.45 21.20 -0.48
C ALA A 106 -1.93 21.47 0.97
N THR A 107 -1.08 21.59 2.02
CA THR A 107 0.27 22.21 2.11
C THR A 107 1.41 21.23 2.43
N GLY A 108 2.44 21.24 1.58
CA GLY A 108 3.62 20.36 1.59
C GLY A 108 3.67 19.58 0.27
N ASN A 109 4.83 19.57 -0.41
CA ASN A 109 4.99 18.94 -1.74
C ASN A 109 5.62 17.54 -1.65
N CYS A 110 5.59 16.93 -0.46
CA CYS A 110 6.28 15.66 -0.23
C CYS A 110 7.76 15.78 -0.58
N ASP A 111 8.39 16.92 -0.25
CA ASP A 111 9.77 17.25 -0.57
C ASP A 111 10.72 16.11 -0.22
N THR A 112 10.59 15.47 0.94
CA THR A 112 11.42 14.32 1.32
C THR A 112 10.59 13.21 1.93
N VAL A 113 10.54 12.08 1.25
CA VAL A 113 9.73 10.93 1.64
C VAL A 113 10.60 9.70 1.85
N SER A 114 10.40 9.06 3.00
CA SER A 114 10.85 7.69 3.27
C SER A 114 9.61 6.84 3.57
N LEU A 115 9.41 5.75 2.84
CA LEU A 115 8.23 4.89 2.99
C LEU A 115 8.60 3.41 2.89
N SER A 116 8.23 2.60 3.88
CA SER A 116 8.24 1.14 3.77
C SER A 116 6.81 0.61 3.86
N VAL A 117 6.49 -0.37 3.02
CA VAL A 117 5.27 -1.15 3.13
C VAL A 117 5.63 -2.63 3.04
N ASP A 118 5.33 -3.34 4.11
CA ASP A 118 5.60 -4.75 4.26
C ASP A 118 4.28 -5.51 4.38
N VAL A 119 4.08 -6.50 3.50
CA VAL A 119 2.86 -7.32 3.51
C VAL A 119 3.21 -8.79 3.58
N THR A 120 2.61 -9.50 4.54
CA THR A 120 2.65 -10.97 4.60
C THR A 120 1.22 -11.51 4.59
N GLY A 121 0.83 -12.24 3.55
CA GLY A 121 -0.58 -12.58 3.39
C GLY A 121 -0.95 -13.51 2.25
N ASN A 122 -2.23 -13.50 1.89
CA ASN A 122 -2.68 -14.15 0.66
C ASN A 122 -2.67 -13.17 -0.51
N SER A 123 -3.24 -11.97 -0.35
CA SER A 123 -3.29 -10.93 -1.38
C SER A 123 -2.93 -9.55 -0.85
N ALA A 124 -2.32 -8.72 -1.69
CA ALA A 124 -2.20 -7.28 -1.47
C ALA A 124 -2.73 -6.46 -2.66
N ASN A 125 -3.36 -5.35 -2.32
CA ASN A 125 -3.76 -4.27 -3.23
C ASN A 125 -3.12 -2.98 -2.73
N ILE A 126 -2.08 -2.52 -3.41
CA ILE A 126 -1.25 -1.41 -2.97
C ILE A 126 -1.30 -0.32 -4.03
N ASP A 127 -1.76 0.87 -3.66
CA ASP A 127 -1.81 2.06 -4.50
C ASP A 127 -1.17 3.22 -3.74
N ILE A 128 0.01 3.63 -4.21
CA ILE A 128 0.82 4.69 -3.61
C ILE A 128 1.11 5.75 -4.66
N ASN A 129 0.78 6.99 -4.35
CA ASN A 129 1.02 8.14 -5.20
C ASN A 129 1.73 9.25 -4.42
N ILE A 130 2.94 9.60 -4.83
CA ILE A 130 3.79 10.61 -4.20
C ILE A 130 4.03 11.76 -5.16
N GLY A 131 3.85 12.99 -4.65
CA GLY A 131 4.09 14.23 -5.39
C GLY A 131 2.89 14.64 -6.23
N GLU A 132 2.14 13.70 -6.82
CA GLU A 132 1.03 13.99 -7.74
C GLU A 132 1.42 15.05 -8.79
N GLY A 133 0.77 16.23 -8.78
CA GLY A 133 1.11 17.36 -9.64
C GLY A 133 2.17 18.32 -9.09
N ALA A 134 2.73 18.04 -7.91
CA ALA A 134 3.81 18.78 -7.28
C ALA A 134 5.15 18.04 -7.43
N ASP A 135 6.24 18.80 -7.53
CA ASP A 135 7.59 18.25 -7.63
C ASP A 135 8.07 17.84 -6.22
N ALA A 136 7.93 16.56 -5.85
CA ALA A 136 8.66 16.03 -4.70
C ALA A 136 10.18 16.17 -4.96
N GLU A 137 11.00 16.38 -3.93
CA GLU A 137 12.45 16.49 -4.15
C GLU A 137 13.08 15.11 -4.17
N ASN A 138 13.00 14.39 -3.04
CA ASN A 138 13.63 13.10 -2.85
C ASN A 138 12.64 12.07 -2.33
N PHE A 139 12.57 10.93 -3.00
CA PHE A 139 11.83 9.76 -2.55
C PHE A 139 12.77 8.58 -2.32
N THR A 140 12.59 7.86 -1.23
CA THR A 140 13.16 6.53 -1.02
C THR A 140 12.09 5.63 -0.44
N GLY A 141 11.83 4.48 -1.06
CA GLY A 141 10.88 3.56 -0.48
C GLY A 141 10.98 2.12 -0.96
N THR A 142 10.41 1.27 -0.13
CA THR A 142 10.43 -0.18 -0.21
C THR A 142 9.02 -0.74 -0.28
N LEU A 143 8.81 -1.72 -1.15
CA LEU A 143 7.60 -2.56 -1.18
C LEU A 143 8.03 -4.02 -1.06
N ASP A 144 7.81 -4.61 0.11
CA ASP A 144 8.17 -6.00 0.39
C ASP A 144 6.90 -6.84 0.58
N ILE A 145 6.54 -7.59 -0.46
CA ILE A 145 5.27 -8.30 -0.55
C ILE A 145 5.52 -9.80 -0.58
N THR A 146 5.15 -10.50 0.49
CA THR A 146 5.11 -11.96 0.54
C THR A 146 3.67 -12.44 0.50
N SER A 147 3.31 -13.17 -0.55
CA SER A 147 1.93 -13.58 -0.76
C SER A 147 1.70 -14.96 -1.40
N ALA A 148 0.45 -15.40 -1.36
CA ALA A 148 0.02 -16.73 -1.80
C ALA A 148 -1.16 -16.70 -2.80
N ALA A 149 -1.53 -15.53 -3.31
CA ALA A 149 -2.63 -15.37 -4.26
C ALA A 149 -2.34 -14.21 -5.23
N SER A 150 -3.29 -13.33 -5.51
CA SER A 150 -3.13 -12.24 -6.48
C SER A 150 -2.63 -10.95 -5.82
N GLU A 151 -1.69 -10.29 -6.48
CA GLU A 151 -1.19 -8.97 -6.11
C GLU A 151 -1.54 -7.90 -7.14
N THR A 152 -1.96 -6.71 -6.70
CA THR A 152 -2.07 -5.53 -7.55
C THR A 152 -1.28 -4.39 -6.91
N LEU A 153 -0.17 -4.01 -7.52
CA LEU A 153 0.76 -3.03 -7.00
C LEU A 153 0.86 -1.86 -7.98
N VAL A 154 0.58 -0.65 -7.48
CA VAL A 154 0.71 0.60 -8.22
C VAL A 154 1.52 1.56 -7.36
N MET A 155 2.65 2.01 -7.89
CA MET A 155 3.49 3.00 -7.24
C MET A 155 3.84 4.09 -8.24
N THR A 156 3.39 5.31 -7.95
CA THR A 156 3.67 6.48 -8.77
C THR A 156 4.41 7.50 -7.92
N VAL A 157 5.60 7.89 -8.37
CA VAL A 157 6.42 8.89 -7.71
C VAL A 157 6.75 9.97 -8.73
N ASN A 158 6.28 11.18 -8.47
CA ASN A 158 6.68 12.37 -9.21
C ASN A 158 7.67 13.19 -8.36
N GLY A 159 8.95 13.16 -8.70
CA GLY A 159 9.97 13.91 -7.98
C GLY A 159 11.26 14.15 -8.76
N LYS A 160 12.24 14.81 -8.15
CA LYS A 160 13.55 15.07 -8.80
C LYS A 160 14.48 13.87 -8.70
N SER A 161 14.51 13.20 -7.56
CA SER A 161 15.20 11.92 -7.38
C SER A 161 14.28 10.93 -6.67
N ALA A 162 14.22 9.71 -7.19
CA ALA A 162 13.37 8.66 -6.63
C ALA A 162 14.11 7.34 -6.63
N ILE A 163 14.21 6.72 -5.45
CA ILE A 163 14.75 5.38 -5.27
C ILE A 163 13.59 4.47 -4.83
N MET A 164 13.26 3.49 -5.67
CA MET A 164 12.27 2.47 -5.37
C MET A 164 12.95 1.11 -5.33
N ASP A 165 12.72 0.36 -4.27
CA ASP A 165 13.12 -1.03 -4.14
C ASP A 165 11.87 -1.87 -3.92
N ILE A 166 11.66 -2.87 -4.77
CA ILE A 166 10.44 -3.66 -4.77
C ILE A 166 10.85 -5.13 -4.74
N ASP A 167 10.42 -5.88 -3.73
CA ASP A 167 10.54 -7.33 -3.68
C ASP A 167 9.16 -7.97 -3.53
N VAL A 168 8.81 -8.81 -4.50
CA VAL A 168 7.55 -9.54 -4.53
C VAL A 168 7.84 -11.03 -4.56
N SER A 169 7.44 -11.72 -3.50
CA SER A 169 7.50 -13.18 -3.39
C SER A 169 6.10 -13.76 -3.40
N ASN A 170 5.67 -14.23 -4.56
CA ASN A 170 4.39 -14.85 -4.79
C ASN A 170 4.53 -16.36 -4.98
N SER A 171 3.97 -17.13 -4.05
CA SER A 171 4.14 -18.59 -4.03
C SER A 171 3.17 -19.37 -4.95
N SER A 172 2.16 -18.73 -5.56
CA SER A 172 0.98 -19.47 -6.06
C SER A 172 0.36 -19.03 -7.40
N GLY A 173 0.73 -17.89 -8.00
CA GLY A 173 -0.19 -17.20 -8.92
C GLY A 173 0.23 -17.06 -10.39
N SER A 174 0.00 -18.04 -11.26
CA SER A 174 0.17 -17.83 -12.72
C SER A 174 -0.80 -16.79 -13.35
N ALA A 175 -1.75 -16.23 -12.60
CA ALA A 175 -2.70 -15.20 -13.05
C ALA A 175 -3.11 -14.26 -11.91
N GLY A 176 -3.28 -12.97 -12.22
CA GLY A 176 -3.78 -11.94 -11.27
C GLY A 176 -2.71 -11.05 -10.65
N ASN A 177 -1.42 -11.36 -10.84
CA ASN A 177 -0.31 -10.53 -10.39
C ASN A 177 -0.10 -9.37 -11.38
N SER A 178 -0.13 -8.14 -10.92
CA SER A 178 0.24 -6.97 -11.74
C SER A 178 0.94 -5.91 -10.91
N GLY A 179 2.11 -5.46 -11.37
CA GLY A 179 2.86 -4.34 -10.82
C GLY A 179 3.01 -3.24 -11.87
N THR A 180 2.63 -2.01 -11.53
CA THR A 180 2.88 -0.81 -12.34
C THR A 180 3.64 0.20 -11.52
N TYR A 181 4.86 0.52 -11.97
CA TYR A 181 5.77 1.40 -11.25
C TYR A 181 6.15 2.57 -12.15
N THR A 182 5.92 3.79 -11.67
CA THR A 182 6.14 5.01 -12.43
C THR A 182 7.00 5.98 -11.64
N GLN A 183 8.13 6.37 -12.22
CA GLN A 183 8.97 7.48 -11.75
C GLN A 183 8.98 8.56 -12.82
N THR A 184 8.56 9.76 -12.44
CA THR A 184 8.55 10.94 -13.32
C THR A 184 9.10 12.14 -12.56
N GLY A 185 9.31 13.22 -13.30
CA GLY A 185 9.63 14.53 -12.76
C GLY A 185 10.77 15.16 -13.53
N ASN A 186 11.30 16.26 -13.01
CA ASN A 186 12.34 17.02 -13.71
C ASN A 186 13.69 16.29 -13.74
N GLY A 187 13.88 15.25 -12.92
CA GLY A 187 15.19 14.66 -12.65
C GLY A 187 16.14 15.62 -11.92
N ASP A 188 17.22 15.09 -11.37
CA ASP A 188 18.38 15.85 -10.92
C ASP A 188 19.66 15.05 -11.20
N VAL A 189 20.82 15.48 -10.70
CA VAL A 189 22.09 14.77 -10.93
C VAL A 189 22.12 13.33 -10.39
N ASN A 190 21.23 12.97 -9.46
CA ASN A 190 21.10 11.63 -8.91
C ASN A 190 20.09 10.77 -9.67
N GLY A 191 19.19 11.39 -10.45
CA GLY A 191 18.22 10.72 -11.30
C GLY A 191 17.24 9.81 -10.55
N HIS A 192 16.71 8.82 -11.27
CA HIS A 192 15.78 7.83 -10.73
C HIS A 192 16.42 6.44 -10.70
N THR A 193 16.15 5.68 -9.65
CA THR A 193 16.54 4.27 -9.54
C THR A 193 15.34 3.42 -9.16
N LEU A 194 15.17 2.31 -9.87
CA LEU A 194 14.19 1.28 -9.56
C LEU A 194 14.90 -0.08 -9.53
N THR A 195 14.90 -0.71 -8.36
CA THR A 195 15.26 -2.13 -8.21
C THR A 195 13.98 -2.93 -8.01
N HIS A 196 13.84 -4.03 -8.74
CA HIS A 196 12.67 -4.87 -8.65
C HIS A 196 13.05 -6.35 -8.72
N SER A 197 12.59 -7.11 -7.75
CA SER A 197 12.63 -8.56 -7.67
C SER A 197 11.20 -9.08 -7.67
N HIS A 198 10.92 -10.06 -8.53
CA HIS A 198 9.68 -10.81 -8.46
C HIS A 198 9.95 -12.30 -8.60
N THR A 199 9.61 -13.06 -7.57
CA THR A 199 9.60 -14.52 -7.59
C THR A 199 8.15 -14.99 -7.57
N GLY A 200 7.73 -15.74 -8.57
CA GLY A 200 6.37 -16.21 -8.72
C GLY A 200 6.01 -16.38 -10.19
N ASP A 201 5.04 -17.25 -10.46
CA ASP A 201 4.54 -17.42 -11.82
C ASP A 201 3.64 -16.25 -12.23
N GLY A 202 3.44 -16.13 -13.53
CA GLY A 202 2.54 -15.19 -14.16
C GLY A 202 2.85 -13.73 -13.89
N GLY A 203 1.95 -12.89 -14.40
CA GLY A 203 1.84 -11.50 -14.01
C GLY A 203 2.47 -10.51 -14.95
N LEU A 204 1.97 -9.28 -14.84
CA LEU A 204 2.35 -8.13 -15.63
C LEU A 204 3.23 -7.20 -14.80
N THR A 205 4.42 -6.90 -15.27
CA THR A 205 5.28 -5.85 -14.71
C THR A 205 5.41 -4.72 -15.73
N VAL A 206 4.93 -3.54 -15.37
CA VAL A 206 5.07 -2.32 -16.17
C VAL A 206 5.93 -1.33 -15.40
N ILE A 207 7.03 -0.88 -15.99
CA ILE A 207 7.90 0.15 -15.43
C ILE A 207 7.95 1.30 -16.43
N SER A 208 7.68 2.51 -15.95
CA SER A 208 7.87 3.76 -16.69
C SER A 208 8.77 4.68 -15.87
N GLN A 209 9.95 5.00 -16.38
CA GLN A 209 10.89 5.92 -15.73
C GLN A 209 11.20 7.07 -16.68
N SER A 210 11.04 8.31 -16.20
CA SER A 210 11.35 9.50 -16.98
C SER A 210 11.94 10.60 -16.11
N GLY A 211 12.85 11.39 -16.68
CA GLY A 211 13.52 12.48 -15.98
C GLY A 211 14.94 12.68 -16.52
N LEU A 212 15.55 13.82 -16.22
CA LEU A 212 16.92 14.10 -16.65
C LEU A 212 17.94 13.30 -15.81
N TYR A 213 19.01 12.83 -16.46
CA TYR A 213 20.17 12.13 -15.85
C TYR A 213 19.89 10.70 -15.33
N ASP A 214 20.83 10.13 -14.57
CA ASP A 214 21.04 8.69 -14.27
C ASP A 214 19.78 7.90 -13.88
N ASN A 215 19.01 7.52 -14.89
CA ASN A 215 17.86 6.64 -14.80
C ASN A 215 18.36 5.17 -14.81
N ILE A 216 18.15 4.45 -13.71
CA ILE A 216 18.55 3.05 -13.53
C ILE A 216 17.32 2.20 -13.27
N ILE A 217 17.19 1.11 -14.04
CA ILE A 217 16.24 0.04 -13.79
C ILE A 217 17.02 -1.27 -13.65
N ASN A 218 16.91 -1.92 -12.50
CA ASN A 218 17.47 -3.24 -12.22
C ASN A 218 16.34 -4.23 -11.91
N LEU A 219 15.99 -5.07 -12.87
CA LEU A 219 14.86 -5.99 -12.79
C LEU A 219 15.32 -7.44 -12.79
N THR A 220 14.88 -8.21 -11.79
CA THR A 220 14.97 -9.67 -11.73
C THR A 220 13.57 -10.27 -11.62
N THR A 221 13.28 -11.26 -12.45
CA THR A 221 12.03 -12.05 -12.38
C THR A 221 12.35 -13.53 -12.40
N SER A 222 11.67 -14.33 -11.59
CA SER A 222 11.83 -15.79 -11.51
C SER A 222 10.47 -16.48 -11.43
N GLY A 223 10.16 -17.31 -12.41
CA GLY A 223 8.87 -18.00 -12.55
C GLY A 223 8.49 -18.14 -14.02
N ASP A 224 7.32 -18.71 -14.29
CA ASP A 224 6.83 -18.94 -15.65
C ASP A 224 5.83 -17.86 -16.11
N SER A 225 5.76 -17.56 -17.40
CA SER A 225 4.69 -16.73 -18.00
C SER A 225 4.62 -15.25 -17.56
N ALA A 226 5.76 -14.64 -17.21
CA ALA A 226 5.84 -13.20 -16.96
C ALA A 226 5.67 -12.36 -18.25
N ALA A 227 4.98 -11.21 -18.13
CA ALA A 227 4.93 -10.17 -19.14
C ALA A 227 5.57 -8.89 -18.59
N VAL A 228 6.63 -8.40 -19.24
CA VAL A 228 7.41 -7.25 -18.76
C VAL A 228 7.41 -6.16 -19.82
N ASN A 229 7.00 -4.95 -19.44
CA ASN A 229 7.05 -3.75 -20.27
C ASN A 229 7.86 -2.67 -19.55
N ILE A 230 8.94 -2.21 -20.16
CA ILE A 230 9.79 -1.15 -19.60
C ILE A 230 9.84 0.01 -20.60
N THR A 231 9.56 1.20 -20.11
CA THR A 231 9.82 2.46 -20.82
C THR A 231 10.75 3.30 -19.95
N GLN A 232 11.86 3.74 -20.54
CA GLN A 232 12.79 4.67 -19.91
C GLN A 232 13.06 5.80 -20.90
N SER A 233 12.84 7.04 -20.48
CA SER A 233 12.98 8.23 -21.34
C SER A 233 13.66 9.39 -20.63
N ASP A 234 14.53 10.10 -21.32
CA ASP A 234 15.18 11.33 -20.83
C ASP A 234 14.41 12.59 -21.26
#